data_AF-A0A693QGF1-F1
#
_entry.id   AF-A0A693QGF1-F1
#
_cell.length_a   1.000
_cell.length_b   1.000
_cell.length_c   1.000
_cell.angle_alpha   90.00
_cell.angle_beta   90.00
_cell.angle_gamma   90.00
#
_symmetry.space_group_name_H-M   'P 1'
#
loop_
_entity.id
_entity.type
_entity.pdbx_description
1 polymer ?
#
loop_
_entity_poly.entity_id
_entity_poly.type
_entity_poly.pdbx_seq_one_letter_code
_entity_poly.pdbx_strand_id
1 'polypeptide(L)'
;MLTYTNELVVAKLARALAYKEAKKDKSKVDFLINLFKKQIRNCIKATEHFTDRVSQRFEEVENDTLSVAISRAIKNTSPLQRGADYHIATTQKYFDEDSNIVVVLERQGEFGAVLVTTYKRGQENLLSDEELADLKKRGVL
;
A
#
# COMPACT_ATOMS: atom_id res chain seq x y z
N MET A 1 9.39 -10.08 -15.65
CA MET A 1 8.63 -8.88 -15.22
C MET A 1 7.64 -9.31 -14.16
N LEU A 2 7.49 -8.54 -13.10
CA LEU A 2 6.59 -8.89 -12.00
C LEU A 2 5.12 -8.68 -12.40
N THR A 3 4.31 -9.74 -12.40
CA THR A 3 2.85 -9.62 -12.47
C THR A 3 2.31 -9.33 -11.07
N TYR A 4 1.78 -8.12 -10.86
CA TYR A 4 1.30 -7.70 -9.54
C TYR A 4 -0.04 -8.35 -9.16
N THR A 5 -0.12 -8.85 -7.92
CA THR A 5 -1.38 -9.24 -7.28
C THR A 5 -1.43 -8.73 -5.84
N ASN A 6 -2.64 -8.47 -5.32
CA ASN A 6 -2.80 -7.99 -3.95
C ASN A 6 -2.56 -9.07 -2.89
N GLU A 7 -2.41 -10.34 -3.26
CA GLU A 7 -2.46 -11.46 -2.30
C GLU A 7 -1.36 -11.41 -1.25
N LEU A 8 -0.12 -11.10 -1.67
CA LEU A 8 1.02 -10.99 -0.77
C LEU A 8 0.88 -9.76 0.13
N VAL A 9 0.46 -8.61 -0.41
CA VAL A 9 0.20 -7.40 0.39
C VAL A 9 -0.85 -7.66 1.47
N VAL A 10 -1.98 -8.29 1.09
CA VAL A 10 -3.06 -8.66 2.01
C VAL A 10 -2.54 -9.60 3.10
N ALA A 11 -1.75 -10.61 2.74
CA ALA A 11 -1.18 -11.55 3.71
C ALA A 11 -0.22 -10.88 4.69
N LYS A 12 0.67 -10.00 4.21
CA LYS A 12 1.64 -9.27 5.04
C LYS A 12 0.92 -8.29 5.98
N LEU A 13 -0.07 -7.56 5.48
CA LEU A 13 -0.86 -6.61 6.27
C LEU A 13 -1.69 -7.31 7.34
N ALA A 14 -2.43 -8.36 6.97
CA ALA A 14 -3.24 -9.14 7.91
C ALA A 14 -2.39 -9.76 9.03
N ARG A 15 -1.21 -10.29 8.68
CA ARG A 15 -0.26 -10.81 9.67
C ARG A 15 0.19 -9.72 10.64
N ALA A 16 0.60 -8.56 10.13
CA ALA A 16 1.05 -7.46 10.99
C ALA A 16 -0.05 -6.97 11.96
N LEU A 17 -1.29 -6.84 11.47
CA LEU A 17 -2.43 -6.44 12.30
C LEU A 17 -2.78 -7.51 13.33
N ALA A 18 -2.80 -8.79 12.94
CA ALA A 18 -3.07 -9.90 13.85
C ALA A 18 -2.07 -9.95 15.02
N TYR A 19 -0.77 -9.81 14.76
CA TYR A 19 0.23 -9.78 15.83
C TYR A 19 0.12 -8.55 16.72
N LYS A 20 -0.29 -7.40 16.18
CA LYS A 20 -0.54 -6.19 16.98
C LYS A 20 -1.73 -6.39 17.92
N GLU A 21 -2.81 -6.99 17.42
CA GLU A 21 -4.05 -7.17 18.18
C GLU A 21 -3.96 -8.32 19.19
N ALA A 22 -3.34 -9.44 18.82
CA ALA A 22 -3.11 -10.57 19.72
C ALA A 22 -2.30 -10.17 20.96
N LYS A 23 -1.42 -9.17 20.85
CA LYS A 23 -0.66 -8.63 22.00
C LYS A 23 -1.54 -7.88 23.00
N LYS A 24 -2.67 -7.30 22.58
CA LYS A 24 -3.59 -6.58 23.45
C LYS A 24 -4.52 -7.54 24.17
N ASP A 25 -5.18 -8.41 23.41
CA ASP A 25 -6.34 -9.17 23.91
C ASP A 25 -6.04 -10.66 24.12
N LYS A 26 -4.77 -11.08 23.99
CA LYS A 26 -4.32 -12.49 24.07
C LYS A 26 -5.08 -13.44 23.14
N SER A 27 -5.68 -12.89 22.09
CA SER A 27 -6.45 -13.64 21.09
C SER A 27 -5.54 -14.54 20.25
N LYS A 28 -6.10 -15.65 19.74
CA LYS A 28 -5.36 -16.58 18.87
C LYS A 28 -4.96 -15.89 17.56
N VAL A 29 -3.65 -15.83 17.29
CA VAL A 29 -3.09 -15.12 16.11
C VAL A 29 -3.65 -15.66 14.79
N ASP A 30 -3.75 -16.98 14.63
CA ASP A 30 -4.24 -17.58 13.38
C ASP A 30 -5.69 -17.21 13.05
N PHE A 31 -6.53 -17.09 14.08
CA PHE A 31 -7.91 -16.63 13.92
C PHE A 31 -7.95 -15.18 13.42
N LEU A 32 -7.16 -14.30 14.04
CA LEU A 32 -7.05 -12.89 13.66
C LEU A 32 -6.48 -12.72 12.24
N ILE A 33 -5.48 -13.53 11.85
CA ILE A 33 -4.94 -13.51 10.48
C ILE A 33 -6.06 -13.80 9.47
N ASN A 34 -6.86 -14.84 9.70
CA ASN A 34 -7.94 -15.21 8.80
C ASN A 34 -9.04 -14.16 8.75
N LEU A 35 -9.38 -13.55 9.90
CA LEU A 35 -10.35 -12.46 9.98
C LEU A 35 -9.88 -11.24 9.17
N PHE A 36 -8.67 -10.76 9.44
CA PHE A 36 -8.11 -9.59 8.74
C PHE A 36 -7.91 -9.86 7.26
N LYS A 37 -7.47 -11.04 6.84
CA LYS A 37 -7.38 -11.40 5.41
C LYS A 37 -8.73 -11.22 4.71
N LYS A 38 -9.83 -11.69 5.30
CA LYS A 38 -11.18 -11.55 4.73
C LYS A 38 -11.61 -10.08 4.65
N GLN A 39 -11.33 -9.29 5.68
CA GLN A 39 -11.68 -7.87 5.72
C GLN A 39 -10.89 -7.06 4.67
N ILE A 40 -9.60 -7.33 4.52
CA ILE A 40 -8.68 -6.50 3.72
C ILE A 40 -8.74 -6.85 2.23
N ARG A 41 -9.06 -8.10 1.87
CA ARG A 41 -8.94 -8.62 0.49
C ARG A 41 -9.56 -7.71 -0.58
N ASN A 42 -10.69 -7.09 -0.28
CA ASN A 42 -11.44 -6.23 -1.21
C ASN A 42 -11.19 -4.73 -0.99
N CYS A 43 -10.42 -4.37 0.04
CA CYS A 43 -10.15 -2.98 0.42
C CYS A 43 -8.87 -2.44 -0.21
N ILE A 44 -7.95 -3.31 -0.64
CA ILE A 44 -6.74 -2.92 -1.38
C ILE A 44 -7.04 -3.04 -2.87
N LYS A 45 -6.93 -1.93 -3.59
CA LYS A 45 -7.10 -1.84 -5.03
C LYS A 45 -5.81 -1.29 -5.65
N ALA A 46 -5.54 -1.66 -6.89
CA ALA A 46 -4.49 -1.06 -7.68
C ALA A 46 -5.11 -0.40 -8.91
N THR A 47 -4.60 0.76 -9.31
CA THR A 47 -4.92 1.31 -10.63
C THR A 47 -4.25 0.46 -11.72
N GLU A 48 -4.79 0.48 -12.94
CA GLU A 48 -4.15 -0.17 -14.10
C GLU A 48 -2.72 0.38 -14.30
N HIS A 49 -2.59 1.70 -14.16
CA HIS A 49 -1.31 2.38 -14.21
C HIS A 49 -0.31 1.83 -13.18
N PHE A 50 -0.74 1.57 -11.94
CA PHE A 50 0.12 0.96 -10.92
C PHE A 50 0.62 -0.41 -11.37
N THR A 51 -0.27 -1.27 -11.88
CA THR A 51 0.09 -2.63 -12.31
C THR A 51 1.09 -2.63 -13.46
N ASP A 52 0.94 -1.69 -14.40
CA ASP A 52 1.86 -1.54 -15.53
C ASP A 52 3.25 -1.10 -15.05
N ARG A 53 3.30 -0.11 -14.15
CA ARG A 53 4.57 0.38 -13.59
C ARG A 53 5.28 -0.64 -12.74
N VAL A 54 4.56 -1.46 -11.97
CA VAL A 54 5.19 -2.57 -11.23
C VAL A 54 5.86 -3.54 -12.19
N SER A 55 5.17 -3.92 -13.27
CA SER A 55 5.69 -4.84 -14.28
C SER A 55 6.95 -4.31 -14.96
N GLN A 56 7.04 -2.99 -15.15
CA GLN A 56 8.19 -2.32 -15.77
C GLN A 56 9.36 -2.04 -14.83
N ARG A 57 9.10 -1.79 -13.53
CA ARG A 57 10.11 -1.27 -12.58
C ARG A 57 10.64 -2.32 -11.61
N PHE A 58 9.96 -3.47 -11.49
CA PHE A 58 10.29 -4.50 -10.51
C PHE A 58 10.41 -5.88 -11.15
N GLU A 59 11.37 -6.64 -10.65
CA GLU A 59 11.53 -8.06 -10.98
C GLU A 59 10.72 -8.95 -10.04
N GLU A 60 10.49 -10.20 -10.44
CA GLU A 60 9.72 -11.15 -9.61
C GLU A 60 10.39 -11.41 -8.26
N VAL A 61 11.72 -11.42 -8.22
CA VAL A 61 12.51 -11.59 -6.98
C VAL A 61 12.28 -10.46 -5.98
N GLU A 62 11.78 -9.30 -6.43
CA GLU A 62 11.54 -8.12 -5.60
C GLU A 62 10.10 -8.05 -5.06
N ASN A 63 9.24 -9.00 -5.44
CA ASN A 63 7.82 -8.99 -5.09
C ASN A 63 7.58 -9.02 -3.58
N ASP A 64 8.35 -9.80 -2.82
CA ASP A 64 8.20 -9.87 -1.36
C ASP A 64 8.57 -8.52 -0.72
N THR A 65 9.68 -7.93 -1.15
CA THR A 65 10.16 -6.62 -0.70
C THR A 65 9.15 -5.51 -1.01
N LEU A 66 8.65 -5.46 -2.25
CA LEU A 66 7.61 -4.51 -2.65
C LEU A 66 6.33 -4.70 -1.83
N SER A 67 5.90 -5.94 -1.63
CA SER A 67 4.69 -6.25 -0.85
C SER A 67 4.81 -5.82 0.61
N VAL A 68 6.00 -5.95 1.20
CA VAL A 68 6.31 -5.47 2.56
C VAL A 68 6.30 -3.94 2.60
N ALA A 69 6.90 -3.27 1.63
CA ALA A 69 6.89 -1.81 1.53
C ALA A 69 5.47 -1.25 1.43
N ILE A 70 4.62 -1.83 0.57
CA ILE A 70 3.20 -1.46 0.45
C ILE A 70 2.46 -1.71 1.77
N SER A 71 2.69 -2.85 2.42
CA SER A 71 2.09 -3.17 3.71
C SER A 71 2.44 -2.13 4.78
N ARG A 72 3.70 -1.66 4.82
CA ARG A 72 4.15 -0.60 5.74
C ARG A 72 3.55 0.75 5.38
N ALA A 73 3.53 1.11 4.10
CA ALA A 73 2.92 2.34 3.62
C ALA A 73 1.46 2.44 4.07
N ILE A 74 0.67 1.38 3.91
CA ILE A 74 -0.74 1.33 4.34
C ILE A 74 -0.88 1.52 5.86
N LYS A 75 -0.02 0.91 6.67
CA LYS A 75 -0.07 1.03 8.14
C LYS A 75 0.33 2.41 8.65
N ASN A 76 1.21 3.08 7.94
CA ASN A 76 1.83 4.35 8.35
C ASN A 76 1.20 5.56 7.66
N THR A 77 0.13 5.36 6.91
CA THR A 77 -0.69 6.42 6.30
C THR A 77 -2.14 6.26 6.72
N SER A 78 -2.86 7.37 6.80
CA SER A 78 -4.25 7.40 7.28
C SER A 78 -5.13 8.22 6.36
N PRO A 79 -6.43 7.89 6.19
CA PRO A 79 -7.35 8.78 5.51
C PRO A 79 -7.45 10.10 6.28
N LEU A 80 -7.73 11.20 5.57
CA LEU A 80 -7.96 12.48 6.22
C LEU A 80 -9.35 12.45 6.86
N GLN A 81 -9.42 12.49 8.19
CA GLN A 81 -10.69 12.57 8.92
C GLN A 81 -11.22 14.02 8.87
N ARG A 82 -12.46 14.20 8.42
CA ARG A 82 -13.25 15.40 8.72
C ARG A 82 -14.48 14.98 9.52
N GLY A 83 -14.42 15.14 10.84
CA GLY A 83 -15.53 14.81 11.74
C GLY A 83 -15.82 13.31 11.86
N ALA A 84 -16.96 12.98 12.47
CA ALA A 84 -17.33 11.62 12.87
C ALA A 84 -17.69 10.67 11.70
N ASP A 85 -18.08 11.19 10.53
CA ASP A 85 -18.80 10.37 9.54
C ASP A 85 -18.19 10.32 8.12
N TYR A 86 -17.16 11.12 7.79
CA TYR A 86 -16.63 11.16 6.42
C TYR A 86 -15.11 11.07 6.35
N HIS A 87 -14.63 9.95 5.81
CA HIS A 87 -13.24 9.78 5.39
C HIS A 87 -13.04 10.47 4.03
N ILE A 88 -12.15 11.47 3.98
CA ILE A 88 -11.72 12.04 2.71
C ILE A 88 -10.53 11.23 2.19
N ALA A 89 -10.74 10.56 1.06
CA ALA A 89 -9.69 9.86 0.37
C ALA A 89 -8.58 10.85 -0.01
N THR A 90 -7.36 10.57 0.46
CA THR A 90 -6.21 11.47 0.27
C THR A 90 -5.03 10.67 -0.23
N THR A 91 -4.46 11.12 -1.35
CA THR A 91 -3.22 10.55 -1.90
C THR A 91 -2.06 10.95 -1.00
N GLN A 92 -1.25 9.97 -0.63
CA GLN A 92 -0.08 10.14 0.22
C GLN A 92 1.10 9.42 -0.40
N LYS A 93 2.27 10.04 -0.24
CA LYS A 93 3.56 9.47 -0.59
C LYS A 93 4.19 8.93 0.69
N TYR A 94 4.54 7.65 0.70
CA TYR A 94 5.24 7.00 1.78
C TYR A 94 6.61 6.53 1.29
N PHE A 95 7.64 6.82 2.08
CA PHE A 95 8.99 6.34 1.85
C PHE A 95 9.29 5.19 2.79
N ASP A 96 9.55 4.00 2.25
CA ASP A 96 10.00 2.85 3.04
C ASP A 96 11.53 2.84 3.12
N GLU A 97 12.08 3.31 4.24
CA GLU A 97 13.53 3.47 4.43
C GLU A 97 14.29 2.14 4.30
N ASP A 98 13.68 1.04 4.75
CA ASP A 98 14.29 -0.29 4.74
C ASP A 98 14.51 -0.83 3.32
N SER A 99 13.58 -0.56 2.39
CA SER A 99 13.64 -1.08 1.02
C SER A 99 14.05 -0.04 -0.02
N ASN A 100 14.13 1.24 0.36
CA ASN A 100 14.27 2.38 -0.55
C ASN A 100 13.16 2.45 -1.62
N ILE A 101 11.97 1.92 -1.33
CA ILE A 101 10.81 1.99 -2.23
C ILE A 101 9.93 3.16 -1.80
N VAL A 102 9.55 3.97 -2.78
CA VAL A 102 8.50 4.99 -2.64
C VAL A 102 7.18 4.38 -3.07
N VAL A 103 6.19 4.40 -2.19
CA VAL A 103 4.82 3.97 -2.47
C VAL A 103 3.92 5.19 -2.44
N VAL A 104 3.17 5.41 -3.53
CA VAL A 104 2.12 6.41 -3.58
C VAL A 104 0.77 5.70 -3.59
N LEU A 105 -0.07 6.05 -2.63
CA LEU A 105 -1.37 5.41 -2.45
C LEU A 105 -2.41 6.43 -1.98
N GLU A 106 -3.66 6.17 -2.26
CA GLU A 106 -4.80 6.90 -1.72
C GLU A 106 -5.43 6.09 -0.59
N ARG A 107 -5.49 6.65 0.63
CA ARG A 107 -6.08 5.95 1.78
C ARG A 107 -7.60 6.08 1.81
N GLN A 108 -8.27 4.95 2.05
CA GLN A 108 -9.73 4.81 2.08
C GLN A 108 -10.14 4.01 3.33
N GLY A 109 -10.72 4.68 4.33
CA GLY A 109 -11.11 4.05 5.59
C GLY A 109 -9.92 3.46 6.37
N GLU A 110 -10.21 2.54 7.29
CA GLU A 110 -9.21 1.99 8.21
C GLU A 110 -8.16 1.13 7.49
N PHE A 111 -8.60 0.22 6.63
CA PHE A 111 -7.72 -0.75 5.95
C PHE A 111 -7.59 -0.54 4.44
N GLY A 112 -8.41 0.32 3.84
CA GLY A 112 -8.49 0.44 2.38
C GLY A 112 -7.45 1.37 1.77
N ALA A 113 -6.94 1.00 0.62
CA ALA A 113 -5.99 1.80 -0.13
C ALA A 113 -6.14 1.55 -1.63
N VAL A 114 -6.01 2.62 -2.41
CA VAL A 114 -5.82 2.53 -3.86
C VAL A 114 -4.36 2.81 -4.15
N LEU A 115 -3.64 1.83 -4.66
CA LEU A 115 -2.24 1.97 -5.06
C LEU A 115 -2.18 2.74 -6.37
N VAL A 116 -1.45 3.87 -6.37
CA VAL A 116 -1.42 4.82 -7.49
C VAL A 116 -0.16 4.61 -8.33
N THR A 117 1.00 4.62 -7.68
CA THR A 117 2.29 4.31 -8.34
C THR A 117 3.32 3.86 -7.30
N THR A 118 4.41 3.27 -7.77
CA THR A 118 5.55 2.88 -6.93
C THR A 118 6.83 2.93 -7.76
N TYR A 119 7.94 3.26 -7.10
CA TYR A 119 9.26 3.34 -7.73
C TYR A 119 10.37 3.26 -6.66
N LYS A 120 11.58 2.89 -7.09
CA LYS A 120 12.76 2.89 -6.23
C LYS A 120 13.31 4.31 -6.11
N ARG A 121 13.76 4.70 -4.92
CA ARG A 121 14.39 6.00 -4.69
C ARG A 121 15.62 6.18 -5.59
N GLY A 122 15.79 7.39 -6.13
CA GLY A 122 16.85 7.69 -7.11
C GLY A 122 16.48 7.28 -8.54
N GLN A 123 15.29 6.70 -8.74
CA GLN A 123 14.74 6.37 -10.05
C GLN A 123 13.49 7.19 -10.38
N GLU A 124 13.38 8.41 -9.81
CA GLU A 124 12.28 9.35 -10.08
C GLU A 124 12.19 9.71 -11.56
N ASN A 125 13.31 9.64 -12.30
CA ASN A 125 13.37 9.84 -13.74
C ASN A 125 12.63 8.76 -14.55
N LEU A 126 12.23 7.65 -13.92
CA LEU A 126 11.38 6.62 -14.54
C LEU A 126 9.88 6.93 -14.42
N LEU A 127 9.52 8.04 -13.75
CA LEU A 127 8.17 8.58 -13.78
C LEU A 127 7.95 9.28 -15.13
N SER A 128 6.90 8.86 -15.82
CA SER A 128 6.44 9.55 -17.03
C SER A 128 5.95 10.97 -16.72
N ASP A 129 5.91 11.83 -17.75
CA ASP A 129 5.39 13.21 -17.60
C ASP A 129 3.93 13.22 -17.11
N GLU A 130 3.12 12.26 -17.57
CA GLU A 130 1.75 12.07 -17.12
C GLU A 130 1.68 11.71 -15.62
N GLU A 131 2.56 10.82 -15.14
CA GLU A 131 2.67 10.51 -13.72
C GLU A 131 3.07 11.72 -12.90
N LEU A 132 4.09 12.45 -13.35
CA LEU A 132 4.56 13.64 -12.66
C LEU A 132 3.45 14.69 -12.59
N ALA A 133 2.67 14.86 -13.67
CA ALA A 133 1.53 15.76 -13.69
C ALA A 133 0.41 15.32 -12.72
N ASP A 134 0.03 14.04 -12.70
CA ASP A 134 -0.98 13.50 -11.80
C ASP A 134 -0.55 13.63 -10.33
N LEU A 135 0.70 13.28 -10.02
CA LEU A 135 1.27 13.39 -8.68
C LEU A 135 1.33 14.86 -8.20
N LYS A 136 1.70 15.80 -9.06
CA LYS A 136 1.64 17.24 -8.75
C LYS A 136 0.20 17.71 -8.52
N LYS A 137 -0.74 17.29 -9.37
CA LYS A 137 -2.17 17.62 -9.23
C LYS A 137 -2.75 17.10 -7.91
N ARG A 138 -2.28 15.93 -7.45
CA ARG A 138 -2.63 15.32 -6.16
C ARG A 138 -1.90 15.95 -4.96
N GLY A 139 -0.94 16.85 -5.19
CA GLY A 139 -0.16 17.52 -4.15
C GLY A 139 0.83 16.63 -3.40
N VAL A 140 1.31 15.55 -4.02
CA VAL A 140 2.26 14.58 -3.42
C VAL A 140 3.71 14.74 -3.93
N LEU A 141 3.93 15.64 -4.88
CA LEU A 141 5.24 16.10 -5.36
C LEU A 141 5.38 17.61 -5.19
#